data_AF-A0A5D9DC53-F1
#
_entry.id   AF-A0A5D9DC53-F1
#
_cell.length_a   1.000
_cell.length_b   1.000
_cell.length_c   1.000
_cell.angle_alpha   90.00
_cell.angle_beta   90.00
_cell.angle_gamma   90.00
#
_symmetry.space_group_name_H-M   'P 1'
#
loop_
_entity.id
_entity.type
_entity.pdbx_description
1 polymer ?
#
loop_
_entity_poly.entity_id
_entity_poly.type
_entity_poly.pdbx_seq_one_letter_code
_entity_poly.pdbx_strand_id
1 'polypeptide(L)'
;MAENVSFDIQGLEPVLDKLKELESLPKKKATRFALRKAANLVRDRARDNAQRLDDPETANSISDNIAVRQDTKHYRRTGDLKMSVGVRGGAKSKAKNAALPGGDTFYWRFLEFGTESIRARPFMRPALAESIDPATDVFVRQLDRAVDRAIKRAKKGK
;
A
#
# COMPACT_ATOMS: atom_id res chain seq x y z
N MET A 1 -0.64 21.27 -7.07
CA MET A 1 -0.28 20.98 -5.66
C MET A 1 -0.65 19.53 -5.40
N ALA A 2 0.30 18.68 -4.98
CA ALA A 2 0.01 17.27 -4.67
C ALA A 2 -0.27 17.17 -3.17
N GLU A 3 -1.52 16.89 -2.82
CA GLU A 3 -1.96 16.70 -1.44
C GLU A 3 -1.48 15.32 -0.96
N ASN A 4 -0.50 15.31 -0.04
CA ASN A 4 -0.05 14.07 0.59
C ASN A 4 -1.11 13.67 1.62
N VAL A 5 -1.97 12.72 1.27
CA VAL A 5 -2.97 12.19 2.20
C VAL A 5 -2.25 11.28 3.21
N SER A 6 -2.23 11.71 4.47
CA SER A 6 -1.71 10.95 5.62
C SER A 6 -2.89 10.64 6.53
N PHE A 7 -2.99 9.39 7.01
CA PHE A 7 -4.08 8.96 7.89
C PHE A 7 -3.52 8.41 9.19
N ASP A 8 -4.11 8.86 10.31
CA ASP A 8 -3.93 8.28 11.64
C ASP A 8 -5.13 7.36 11.93
N ILE A 9 -4.83 6.11 12.29
CA ILE A 9 -5.85 5.11 12.60
C ILE A 9 -6.26 5.28 14.07
N GLN A 10 -7.51 5.68 14.31
CA GLN A 10 -8.12 5.70 15.64
C GLN A 10 -8.70 4.31 15.98
N GLY A 11 -8.60 3.86 17.25
CA GLY A 11 -9.08 2.52 17.67
C GLY A 11 -7.99 1.45 17.81
N LEU A 12 -6.71 1.85 17.76
CA LEU A 12 -5.56 0.96 17.95
C LEU A 12 -5.18 0.75 19.42
N GLU A 13 -5.81 1.46 20.35
CA GLU A 13 -5.49 1.47 21.78
C GLU A 13 -5.51 0.04 22.38
N PRO A 14 -6.54 -0.79 22.16
CA PRO A 14 -6.58 -2.15 22.70
C PRO A 14 -5.44 -3.03 22.17
N VAL A 15 -5.03 -2.80 20.92
CA VAL A 15 -3.97 -3.56 20.25
C VAL A 15 -2.59 -3.08 20.70
N LEU A 16 -2.44 -1.77 20.89
CA LEU A 16 -1.22 -1.15 21.42
C LEU A 16 -0.97 -1.59 22.86
N ASP A 17 -2.00 -1.72 23.68
CA ASP A 17 -1.86 -2.18 25.06
C ASP A 17 -1.46 -3.66 25.13
N LYS A 18 -2.07 -4.55 24.32
CA LYS A 18 -1.60 -5.94 24.17
C LYS A 18 -0.16 -6.01 23.62
N LEU A 19 0.24 -5.06 22.76
CA LEU A 19 1.60 -4.96 22.24
C LEU A 19 2.61 -4.48 23.29
N LYS A 20 2.21 -3.63 24.25
CA LYS A 20 3.06 -3.20 25.37
C LYS A 20 3.36 -4.37 26.30
N GLU A 21 2.37 -5.23 26.59
CA GLU A 21 2.53 -6.42 27.44
C GLU A 21 3.50 -7.46 26.85
N LEU A 22 3.71 -7.46 25.53
CA LEU A 22 4.62 -8.38 24.85
C LEU A 22 5.95 -7.72 24.51
N GLU A 23 6.88 -7.71 25.46
CA GLU A 23 8.27 -7.27 25.26
C GLU A 23 9.03 -8.13 24.23
N SER A 24 8.66 -9.41 24.09
CA SER A 24 9.37 -10.42 23.28
C SER A 24 8.88 -10.57 21.83
N LEU A 25 7.86 -9.81 21.42
CA LEU A 25 7.35 -9.86 20.06
C LEU A 25 8.40 -9.32 19.07
N PRO A 26 8.65 -9.97 17.91
CA PRO A 26 9.24 -9.28 16.77
C PRO A 26 8.19 -8.32 16.16
N LYS A 27 7.81 -7.29 16.93
CA LYS A 27 6.76 -6.29 16.66
C LYS A 27 6.85 -5.80 15.22
N LYS A 28 8.07 -5.52 14.77
CA LYS A 28 8.39 -5.06 13.41
C LYS A 28 7.93 -6.02 12.29
N LYS A 29 8.11 -7.34 12.46
CA LYS A 29 7.75 -8.32 11.41
C LYS A 29 6.23 -8.50 11.32
N ALA A 30 5.55 -8.51 12.48
CA ALA A 30 4.11 -8.59 12.58
C ALA A 30 3.43 -7.34 11.98
N THR A 31 3.82 -6.14 12.43
CA THR A 31 3.28 -4.87 11.93
C THR A 31 3.55 -4.71 10.43
N ARG A 32 4.76 -5.05 9.96
CA ARG A 32 5.07 -5.00 8.52
C ARG A 32 4.18 -5.93 7.70
N PHE A 33 3.90 -7.13 8.21
CA PHE A 33 3.01 -8.07 7.54
C PHE A 33 1.57 -7.55 7.49
N ALA A 34 1.06 -7.04 8.61
CA ALA A 34 -0.28 -6.45 8.69
C ALA A 34 -0.42 -5.24 7.74
N LEU A 35 0.53 -4.31 7.77
CA LEU A 35 0.57 -3.15 6.85
C LEU A 35 0.59 -3.58 5.39
N ARG A 36 1.36 -4.62 5.04
CA ARG A 36 1.41 -5.11 3.66
C ARG A 36 0.08 -5.74 3.23
N LYS A 37 -0.64 -6.41 4.14
CA LYS A 37 -1.98 -6.95 3.83
C LYS A 37 -3.01 -5.85 3.61
N ALA A 38 -3.02 -4.82 4.46
CA ALA A 38 -3.86 -3.64 4.29
C ALA A 38 -3.54 -2.91 2.96
N ALA A 39 -2.27 -2.64 2.68
CA ALA A 39 -1.85 -1.98 1.45
C ALA A 39 -2.14 -2.81 0.18
N ASN A 40 -2.12 -4.14 0.27
CA ASN A 40 -2.49 -5.00 -0.86
C ASN A 40 -3.97 -4.84 -1.24
N LEU A 41 -4.87 -4.62 -0.27
CA LEU A 41 -6.28 -4.36 -0.56
C LEU A 41 -6.44 -3.09 -1.42
N VAL A 42 -5.78 -2.01 -1.01
CA VAL A 42 -5.75 -0.75 -1.75
C VAL A 42 -5.13 -0.93 -3.14
N ARG A 43 -4.03 -1.71 -3.24
CA ARG A 43 -3.39 -2.06 -4.51
C ARG A 43 -4.36 -2.78 -5.44
N ASP A 44 -5.06 -3.78 -4.94
CA ASP A 44 -5.95 -4.60 -5.76
C ASP A 44 -7.12 -3.76 -6.28
N ARG A 45 -7.72 -2.92 -5.43
CA ARG A 45 -8.75 -1.98 -5.89
C ARG A 45 -8.23 -0.95 -6.89
N ALA A 46 -7.01 -0.48 -6.72
CA ALA A 46 -6.37 0.42 -7.68
C ALA A 46 -6.09 -0.28 -9.02
N ARG A 47 -5.76 -1.58 -9.03
CA ARG A 47 -5.62 -2.39 -10.24
C ARG A 47 -6.96 -2.54 -10.95
N ASP A 48 -8.02 -2.90 -10.25
CA ASP A 48 -9.35 -3.07 -10.82
C ASP A 48 -9.84 -1.76 -11.48
N ASN A 49 -9.58 -0.62 -10.84
CA ASN A 49 -9.90 0.69 -11.41
C ASN A 49 -9.03 1.02 -12.63
N ALA A 50 -7.73 0.69 -12.58
CA ALA A 50 -6.78 0.96 -13.67
C ALA A 50 -6.99 0.06 -14.89
N GLN A 51 -7.46 -1.18 -14.71
CA GLN A 51 -7.75 -2.10 -15.83
C GLN A 51 -8.74 -1.51 -16.83
N ARG A 52 -9.67 -0.66 -16.37
CA ARG A 52 -10.62 0.04 -17.25
C ARG A 52 -9.97 1.14 -18.10
N LEU A 53 -8.74 1.53 -17.76
CA LEU A 53 -7.96 2.56 -18.45
C LEU A 53 -6.89 1.97 -19.35
N ASP A 54 -6.52 0.70 -19.13
CA ASP A 54 -5.54 -0.01 -19.93
C ASP A 54 -6.13 -0.34 -21.32
N ASP A 55 -5.31 -0.20 -22.35
CA ASP A 55 -5.66 -0.52 -23.72
C ASP A 55 -5.18 -1.94 -24.07
N PRO A 56 -6.06 -2.89 -24.39
CA PRO A 56 -5.67 -4.26 -24.76
C PRO A 56 -4.73 -4.34 -25.96
N GLU A 57 -4.71 -3.32 -26.84
CA GLU A 57 -3.88 -3.30 -28.04
C GLU A 57 -2.44 -2.85 -27.76
N THR A 58 -2.18 -2.27 -26.59
CA THR A 58 -0.86 -1.76 -26.21
C THR A 58 -0.17 -2.71 -25.22
N ALA A 59 1.14 -2.92 -25.39
CA ALA A 59 1.96 -3.69 -24.44
C ALA A 59 2.13 -3.02 -23.05
N ASN A 60 1.55 -1.83 -22.83
CA ASN A 60 1.67 -1.07 -21.60
C ASN A 60 0.40 -1.23 -20.74
N SER A 61 0.57 -1.69 -19.51
CA SER A 61 -0.52 -1.83 -18.53
C SER A 61 -0.19 -1.09 -17.24
N ILE A 62 -0.99 -0.07 -16.92
CA ILE A 62 -0.90 0.65 -15.64
C ILE A 62 -1.20 -0.31 -14.49
N SER A 63 -2.23 -1.15 -14.63
CA SER A 63 -2.64 -2.07 -13.57
C SER A 63 -1.52 -3.03 -13.16
N ASP A 64 -0.78 -3.58 -14.11
CA ASP A 64 0.38 -4.45 -13.84
C ASP A 64 1.54 -3.73 -13.13
N ASN A 65 1.66 -2.42 -13.36
CA ASN A 65 2.65 -1.58 -12.71
C ASN A 65 2.23 -1.07 -11.33
N ILE A 66 0.97 -1.22 -10.89
CA ILE A 66 0.56 -0.85 -9.53
C ILE A 66 1.12 -1.85 -8.52
N ALA A 67 1.87 -1.35 -7.54
CA ALA A 67 2.54 -2.19 -6.54
C ALA A 67 2.64 -1.51 -5.16
N VAL A 68 2.71 -2.36 -4.13
CA VAL A 68 3.04 -1.95 -2.77
C VAL A 68 4.55 -1.91 -2.58
N ARG A 69 5.07 -0.79 -2.09
CA ARG A 69 6.47 -0.61 -1.70
C ARG A 69 6.57 -0.17 -0.24
N GLN A 70 7.58 -0.67 0.46
CA GLN A 70 7.95 -0.14 1.77
C GLN A 70 8.85 1.07 1.57
N ASP A 71 8.60 2.15 2.31
CA ASP A 71 9.49 3.30 2.34
C ASP A 71 10.68 3.02 3.27
N THR A 72 11.71 2.41 2.72
CA THR A 72 12.93 2.07 3.45
C THR A 72 13.73 3.30 3.88
N LYS A 73 13.62 4.42 3.15
CA LYS A 73 14.29 5.68 3.50
C LYS A 73 13.62 6.30 4.73
N HIS A 74 12.29 6.36 4.75
CA HIS A 74 11.54 6.82 5.91
C HIS A 74 11.84 5.98 7.15
N TYR A 75 11.82 4.64 7.00
CA TYR A 75 12.15 3.72 8.08
C TYR A 75 13.57 3.95 8.65
N ARG A 76 14.58 4.15 7.79
CA ARG A 76 15.96 4.45 8.27
C ARG A 76 16.07 5.75 9.04
N ARG A 77 15.20 6.73 8.75
CA ARG A 77 15.25 8.07 9.37
C ARG A 77 14.46 8.16 10.68
N THR A 78 13.32 7.48 10.76
CA THR A 78 12.34 7.64 11.84
C THR A 78 12.20 6.37 12.70
N GLY A 79 12.52 5.20 12.15
CA GLY A 79 12.16 3.91 12.74
C GLY A 79 10.74 3.44 12.39
N ASP A 80 9.94 4.28 11.75
CA ASP A 80 8.52 4.01 11.48
C ASP A 80 8.31 3.25 10.17
N LEU A 81 7.33 2.33 10.20
CA LEU A 81 6.96 1.54 9.04
C LEU A 81 5.94 2.28 8.20
N LYS A 82 6.33 2.61 6.96
CA LYS A 82 5.44 3.20 5.96
C LYS A 82 5.37 2.32 4.72
N MET A 83 4.15 2.02 4.28
CA MET A 83 3.87 1.36 3.01
C MET A 83 3.21 2.34 2.06
N SER A 84 3.65 2.37 0.80
CA SER A 84 3.07 3.15 -0.27
C SER A 84 2.54 2.25 -1.37
N VAL A 85 1.38 2.61 -1.91
CA VAL A 85 0.82 2.01 -3.12
C VAL A 85 1.04 2.99 -4.25
N GLY A 86 1.64 2.54 -5.35
CA GLY A 86 1.91 3.42 -6.48
C GLY A 86 2.34 2.68 -7.73
N VAL A 87 2.47 3.42 -8.82
CA VAL A 87 2.83 2.88 -10.13
C VAL A 87 4.36 2.73 -10.23
N ARG A 88 4.81 1.57 -10.73
CA ARG A 88 6.22 1.30 -11.08
C ARG A 88 6.65 2.21 -12.24
N GLY A 89 7.95 2.46 -12.38
CA GLY A 89 8.47 3.41 -13.38
C GLY A 89 8.28 4.90 -13.04
N GLY A 90 7.26 5.24 -12.26
CA GLY A 90 6.96 6.63 -11.87
C GLY A 90 6.32 7.42 -13.02
N ALA A 91 6.29 8.75 -12.91
CA ALA A 91 5.62 9.62 -13.89
C ALA A 91 6.57 10.17 -14.98
N LYS A 92 7.68 9.47 -15.25
CA LYS A 92 8.65 9.83 -16.30
C LYS A 92 9.05 8.59 -17.07
N SER A 93 9.04 8.72 -18.40
CA SER A 93 9.55 7.67 -19.29
C SER A 93 11.05 7.46 -19.07
N LYS A 94 11.47 6.20 -19.02
CA LYS A 94 12.88 5.80 -18.87
C LYS A 94 13.07 4.47 -19.58
N ALA A 95 14.20 4.27 -20.25
CA ALA A 95 14.50 3.02 -20.95
C ALA A 95 14.31 1.76 -20.07
N LYS A 96 14.69 1.83 -18.79
CA LYS A 96 14.50 0.74 -17.83
C LYS A 96 13.04 0.39 -17.52
N ASN A 97 12.09 1.27 -17.83
CA ASN A 97 10.67 1.02 -17.60
C ASN A 97 10.12 0.00 -18.60
N ALA A 98 10.76 -0.19 -19.77
CA ALA A 98 10.37 -1.21 -20.73
C ALA A 98 10.46 -2.65 -20.16
N ALA A 99 11.32 -2.87 -19.16
CA ALA A 99 11.46 -4.16 -18.48
C ALA A 99 10.47 -4.35 -17.32
N LEU A 100 9.59 -3.39 -17.06
CA LEU A 100 8.54 -3.54 -16.06
C LEU A 100 7.43 -4.45 -16.58
N PRO A 101 6.69 -5.15 -15.70
CA PRO A 101 5.63 -6.06 -16.12
C PRO A 101 4.59 -5.41 -17.04
N GLY A 102 4.22 -4.16 -16.76
CA GLY A 102 3.30 -3.38 -17.58
C GLY A 102 3.97 -2.36 -18.49
N GLY A 103 5.27 -2.52 -18.80
CA GLY A 103 6.00 -1.59 -19.67
C GLY A 103 6.16 -0.17 -19.12
N ASP A 104 6.33 0.81 -20.02
CA ASP A 104 6.56 2.22 -19.65
C ASP A 104 5.26 3.02 -19.53
N THR A 105 4.66 2.97 -18.35
CA THR A 105 3.36 3.59 -18.08
C THR A 105 3.44 5.03 -17.59
N PHE A 106 4.43 5.83 -18.02
CA PHE A 106 4.65 7.20 -17.49
C PHE A 106 3.42 8.11 -17.57
N TYR A 107 2.53 7.84 -18.52
CA TYR A 107 1.31 8.60 -18.79
C TYR A 107 0.22 8.44 -17.71
N TRP A 108 0.36 7.49 -16.77
CA TRP A 108 -0.61 7.26 -15.69
C TRP A 108 -0.98 8.55 -14.94
N ARG A 109 -0.02 9.47 -14.77
CA ARG A 109 -0.23 10.73 -14.03
C ARG A 109 -1.22 11.65 -14.74
N PHE A 110 -1.17 11.69 -16.08
CA PHE A 110 -2.08 12.50 -16.88
C PHE A 110 -3.50 11.96 -16.81
N LEU A 111 -3.66 10.63 -16.71
CA LEU A 111 -4.95 10.01 -16.47
C LEU A 111 -5.46 10.29 -15.05
N GLU A 112 -4.61 10.16 -14.03
CA GLU A 112 -5.02 10.38 -12.63
C GLU A 112 -5.45 11.83 -12.35
N PHE A 113 -4.69 12.82 -12.84
CA PHE A 113 -4.90 14.23 -12.49
C PHE A 113 -5.50 15.07 -13.61
N GLY A 114 -5.55 14.55 -14.84
CA GLY A 114 -5.90 15.32 -16.02
C GLY A 114 -4.77 16.23 -16.52
N THR A 115 -5.00 16.80 -17.68
CA THR A 115 -4.22 17.88 -18.30
C THR A 115 -5.19 18.90 -18.88
N GLU A 116 -4.68 19.97 -19.47
CA GLU A 116 -5.51 20.95 -20.20
C GLU A 116 -6.36 20.31 -21.30
N SER A 117 -5.84 19.26 -21.95
CA SER A 117 -6.49 18.58 -23.08
C SER A 117 -7.12 17.23 -22.74
N ILE A 118 -6.82 16.66 -21.56
CA ILE A 118 -7.28 15.32 -21.16
C ILE A 118 -8.02 15.41 -19.82
N ARG A 119 -9.28 14.96 -19.79
CA ARG A 119 -10.05 14.89 -18.54
C ARG A 119 -9.45 13.86 -17.57
N ALA A 120 -9.39 14.22 -16.29
CA ALA A 120 -8.98 13.31 -15.23
C ALA A 120 -9.92 12.10 -15.13
N ARG A 121 -9.32 10.91 -15.07
CA ARG A 121 -9.93 9.61 -14.81
C ARG A 121 -9.20 8.99 -13.61
N PRO A 122 -9.46 9.48 -12.38
CA PRO A 122 -8.72 9.04 -11.21
C PRO A 122 -9.02 7.57 -10.91
N PHE A 123 -7.97 6.80 -10.60
CA PHE A 123 -8.04 5.38 -10.26
C PHE A 123 -7.34 5.09 -8.92
N MET A 124 -6.30 5.85 -8.57
CA MET A 124 -5.57 5.70 -7.30
C MET A 124 -6.29 6.36 -6.14
N ARG A 125 -6.69 7.63 -6.29
CA ARG A 125 -7.41 8.37 -5.24
C ARG A 125 -8.73 7.68 -4.82
N PRO A 126 -9.63 7.27 -5.72
CA PRO A 126 -10.84 6.56 -5.32
C PRO A 126 -10.53 5.20 -4.71
N ALA A 127 -9.52 4.47 -5.24
CA ALA A 127 -9.12 3.19 -4.64
C ALA A 127 -8.66 3.35 -3.19
N LEU A 128 -7.94 4.43 -2.86
CA LEU A 128 -7.56 4.72 -1.49
C LEU A 128 -8.78 5.10 -0.64
N ALA A 129 -9.59 6.07 -1.10
CA ALA A 129 -10.73 6.59 -0.35
C ALA A 129 -11.76 5.51 -0.01
N GLU A 130 -12.07 4.63 -0.95
CA GLU A 130 -13.02 3.52 -0.76
C GLU A 130 -12.44 2.38 0.08
N SER A 131 -11.11 2.33 0.23
CA SER A 131 -10.44 1.24 0.96
C SER A 131 -9.99 1.62 2.37
N ILE A 132 -10.27 2.82 2.86
CA ILE A 132 -9.80 3.30 4.18
C ILE A 132 -10.25 2.35 5.30
N ASP A 133 -11.56 2.21 5.47
CA ASP A 133 -12.15 1.36 6.51
C ASP A 133 -11.75 -0.11 6.36
N PRO A 134 -11.91 -0.76 5.18
CA PRO A 134 -11.59 -2.17 5.06
C PRO A 134 -10.06 -2.44 5.15
N ALA A 135 -9.20 -1.50 4.75
CA ALA A 135 -7.76 -1.63 4.95
C ALA A 135 -7.39 -1.52 6.45
N THR A 136 -8.04 -0.62 7.18
CA THR A 136 -7.90 -0.48 8.64
C THR A 136 -8.33 -1.76 9.35
N ASP A 137 -9.50 -2.31 9.00
CA ASP A 137 -9.99 -3.57 9.57
C ASP A 137 -9.06 -4.75 9.28
N VAL A 138 -8.52 -4.82 8.07
CA VAL A 138 -7.53 -5.85 7.71
C VAL A 138 -6.26 -5.65 8.53
N PHE A 139 -5.79 -4.42 8.71
CA PHE A 139 -4.61 -4.14 9.51
C PHE A 139 -4.78 -4.61 10.96
N VAL A 140 -5.84 -4.16 11.64
CA VAL A 140 -6.15 -4.50 13.04
C VAL A 140 -6.25 -6.02 13.19
N ARG A 141 -7.05 -6.68 12.35
CA ARG A 141 -7.26 -8.13 12.39
C ARG A 141 -5.98 -8.92 12.18
N GLN A 142 -5.10 -8.49 11.27
CA GLN A 142 -3.83 -9.18 11.03
C GLN A 142 -2.83 -8.95 12.16
N LEU A 143 -2.86 -7.77 12.78
CA LEU A 143 -2.03 -7.43 13.91
C LEU A 143 -2.45 -8.24 15.15
N ASP A 144 -3.75 -8.29 15.47
CA ASP A 144 -4.30 -9.12 16.55
C ASP A 144 -3.90 -10.60 16.38
N ARG A 145 -4.12 -11.16 15.18
CA ARG A 145 -3.70 -12.55 14.89
C ARG A 145 -2.20 -12.76 15.04
N ALA A 146 -1.37 -11.74 14.83
CA ALA A 146 0.06 -11.84 15.02
C ALA A 146 0.43 -11.79 16.51
N VAL A 147 -0.25 -10.95 17.28
CA VAL A 147 -0.14 -10.85 18.74
C VAL A 147 -0.56 -12.17 19.40
N ASP A 148 -1.72 -12.71 19.07
CA ASP A 148 -2.22 -13.98 19.62
C ASP A 148 -1.25 -15.15 19.36
N ARG A 149 -0.72 -15.24 18.14
CA ARG A 149 0.27 -16.24 17.77
C ARG A 149 1.56 -16.10 18.57
N ALA A 150 1.95 -14.88 18.91
CA ALA A 150 3.13 -14.66 19.73
C ALA A 150 2.91 -15.01 21.19
N ILE A 151 1.75 -14.65 21.77
CA ILE A 151 1.35 -15.09 23.11
C ILE A 151 1.38 -16.62 23.19
N LYS A 152 0.79 -17.31 22.20
CA LYS A 152 0.80 -18.78 22.15
C LYS A 152 2.21 -19.37 22.05
N ARG A 153 3.11 -18.74 21.30
CA ARG A 153 4.53 -19.17 21.21
C ARG A 153 5.29 -18.94 22.51
N ALA A 154 5.10 -17.80 23.16
CA ALA A 154 5.72 -17.48 24.43
C ALA A 154 5.29 -18.46 25.54
N LYS A 155 4.01 -18.85 25.56
CA LYS A 155 3.48 -19.87 26.49
C LYS A 155 3.97 -21.30 26.22
N LYS A 156 4.42 -21.61 24.99
CA LYS A 156 4.92 -22.94 24.60
C LYS A 156 6.44 -23.09 24.78
N GLY A 157 7.16 -21.97 24.87
CA GLY A 157 8.62 -21.94 25.08
C GLY A 157 9.04 -21.80 26.55
N LYS A 158 8.07 -21.70 27.47
CA LYS A 158 8.23 -21.90 28.91
C LYS A 158 7.78 -23.32 29.24
#